data_AF-A0A9D5VLN5-F1
#
_entry.id   AF-A0A9D5VLN5-F1
#
_cell.length_a   1.000
_cell.length_b   1.000
_cell.length_c   1.000
_cell.angle_alpha   90.00
_cell.angle_beta   90.00
_cell.angle_gamma   90.00
#
_symmetry.space_group_name_H-M   'P 1'
#
loop_
_entity.id
_entity.type
_entity.pdbx_description
1 polymer ?
#
loop_
_entity_poly.entity_id
_entity_poly.type
_entity_poly.pdbx_seq_one_letter_code
_entity_poly.pdbx_strand_id
1 'polypeptide(L)'
;MNILLGVTGSISAYKTYDLIREWIKDATENHHVRVILTKGGEALVRPEMYRYLGADACYLPGDDFNPAAMEDLNVGTTRKGHVMHIELAKWCDRMVICPLSANTLARLAHGDARDLLTSTFLALGTQKAVILYPAMNTNMLEHPFTQENLKKLSSLKNVFIHPTAEGILACGDTGKGKLPEVKCISELAPIILPSPAPQCGPQKILITAGATISPLDPVRYITNPSTGITGYHIAKEFAVQGYEVTVVAGINAVASLDYLKNLPNFTLHRVTTTESMATKILELFPACDCYISTAAIGDLEFPFISSKIKKGPTGSLGKLPYKVATDILASVLKIRRPFPSQKIIGFAAETSITKEVLQEKLERKPVDLLVANPVNSGLAHTSSIQGFALPEGHYSFHEHQKTNLSSTLTEKLSKHELAKKLLLWFHANTNSGSDLK
;
A
#
# COMPACT_ATOMS: atom_id res chain seq x y z
N MET A 1 13.47 -7.96 -8.29
CA MET A 1 13.06 -9.02 -7.32
C MET A 1 12.55 -10.22 -8.07
N ASN A 2 12.88 -11.43 -7.63
CA ASN A 2 12.45 -12.68 -8.26
C ASN A 2 11.14 -13.19 -7.64
N ILE A 3 10.07 -13.20 -8.41
CA ILE A 3 8.73 -13.67 -8.00
C ILE A 3 8.43 -14.99 -8.68
N LEU A 4 8.11 -16.01 -7.89
CA LEU A 4 7.61 -17.28 -8.39
C LEU A 4 6.08 -17.33 -8.23
N LEU A 5 5.37 -17.23 -9.35
CA LEU A 5 3.91 -17.22 -9.41
C LEU A 5 3.37 -18.64 -9.61
N GLY A 6 2.72 -19.21 -8.61
CA GLY A 6 1.92 -20.43 -8.72
C GLY A 6 0.50 -20.12 -9.18
N VAL A 7 0.06 -20.69 -10.31
CA VAL A 7 -1.30 -20.51 -10.84
C VAL A 7 -2.06 -21.82 -10.74
N THR A 8 -3.17 -21.80 -9.99
CA THR A 8 -3.94 -23.00 -9.68
C THR A 8 -5.29 -23.05 -10.40
N GLY A 9 -5.94 -24.22 -10.36
CA GLY A 9 -7.25 -24.45 -10.97
C GLY A 9 -8.39 -23.67 -10.33
N SER A 10 -8.53 -22.40 -10.71
CA SER A 10 -9.65 -21.53 -10.38
C SER A 10 -9.95 -20.66 -11.59
N ILE A 11 -11.24 -20.41 -11.87
CA ILE A 11 -11.68 -19.66 -13.06
C ILE A 11 -11.01 -18.28 -13.15
N SER A 12 -10.60 -17.68 -12.04
CA SER A 12 -9.86 -16.41 -12.04
C SER A 12 -8.41 -16.50 -12.50
N ALA A 13 -7.93 -17.68 -12.94
CA ALA A 13 -6.56 -17.86 -13.45
C ALA A 13 -6.24 -16.91 -14.62
N TYR A 14 -7.21 -16.60 -15.50
CA TYR A 14 -7.00 -15.67 -16.62
C TYR A 14 -6.56 -14.27 -16.16
N LYS A 15 -6.94 -13.83 -14.95
CA LYS A 15 -6.54 -12.52 -14.40
C LYS A 15 -5.05 -12.42 -14.14
N THR A 16 -4.35 -13.56 -14.04
CA THR A 16 -2.90 -13.58 -13.84
C THR A 16 -2.14 -13.07 -15.07
N TYR A 17 -2.74 -13.06 -16.26
CA TYR A 17 -2.14 -12.40 -17.42
C TYR A 17 -1.97 -10.90 -17.21
N ASP A 18 -3.00 -10.23 -16.69
CA ASP A 18 -2.89 -8.81 -16.36
C ASP A 18 -1.94 -8.57 -15.18
N LEU A 19 -1.88 -9.50 -14.21
CA LEU A 19 -0.94 -9.44 -13.10
C LEU A 19 0.52 -9.44 -13.57
N ILE A 20 0.86 -10.32 -14.52
CA ILE A 20 2.19 -10.35 -15.14
C ILE A 20 2.51 -9.01 -15.81
N ARG A 21 1.55 -8.45 -16.56
CA ARG A 21 1.74 -7.16 -17.20
C ARG A 21 1.98 -6.06 -16.18
N GLU A 22 1.26 -6.04 -15.06
CA GLU A 22 1.47 -5.05 -14.00
C GLU A 22 2.88 -5.16 -13.40
N TRP A 23 3.34 -6.38 -13.07
CA TRP A 23 4.69 -6.57 -12.49
C TRP A 23 5.83 -6.29 -13.45
N ILE A 24 5.64 -6.51 -14.75
CA ILE A 24 6.69 -6.26 -15.76
C ILE A 24 6.68 -4.81 -16.23
N LYS A 25 5.51 -4.19 -16.36
CA LYS A 25 5.39 -2.77 -16.78
C LYS A 25 5.97 -1.81 -15.77
N ASP A 26 5.93 -2.16 -14.48
CA ASP A 26 6.52 -1.31 -13.45
C ASP A 26 8.06 -1.39 -13.48
N ALA A 27 8.63 -0.70 -14.47
CA ALA A 27 10.07 -0.63 -14.70
C ALA A 27 10.86 -0.06 -13.51
N THR A 28 10.17 0.50 -12.50
CA THR A 28 10.80 1.03 -11.28
C THR A 28 11.18 -0.07 -10.29
N GLU A 29 10.52 -1.23 -10.30
CA GLU A 29 10.77 -2.30 -9.32
C GLU A 29 11.48 -3.55 -9.90
N ASN A 30 11.84 -3.55 -11.20
CA ASN A 30 12.59 -4.60 -11.91
C ASN A 30 12.26 -6.04 -11.44
N HIS A 31 11.00 -6.45 -11.62
CA HIS A 31 10.52 -7.76 -11.23
C HIS A 31 10.82 -8.81 -12.30
N HIS A 32 11.43 -9.91 -11.89
CA HIS A 32 11.64 -11.11 -12.70
C HIS A 32 10.60 -12.14 -12.27
N VAL A 33 9.76 -12.60 -13.20
CA VAL A 33 8.63 -13.47 -12.86
C VAL A 33 8.77 -14.81 -13.56
N ARG A 34 8.78 -15.89 -12.79
CA ARG A 34 8.62 -17.26 -13.29
C ARG A 34 7.28 -17.81 -12.83
N VAL A 35 6.65 -18.61 -13.68
CA VAL A 35 5.30 -19.11 -13.45
C VAL A 35 5.33 -20.64 -13.33
N ILE A 36 4.61 -21.19 -12.36
CA ILE A 36 4.33 -22.64 -12.28
C ILE A 36 2.83 -22.83 -12.39
N LEU A 37 2.38 -23.56 -13.40
CA LEU A 37 0.99 -23.99 -13.52
C LEU A 37 0.79 -25.32 -12.80
N THR A 38 -0.31 -25.43 -12.05
CA THR A 38 -0.85 -26.76 -11.67
C THR A 38 -1.65 -27.33 -12.84
N LYS A 39 -1.98 -28.63 -12.81
CA LYS A 39 -2.81 -29.26 -13.84
C LYS A 39 -4.15 -28.54 -14.03
N GLY A 40 -4.74 -28.05 -12.93
CA GLY A 40 -5.97 -27.26 -13.00
C GLY A 40 -5.76 -25.85 -13.56
N GLY A 41 -4.58 -25.25 -13.34
CA GLY A 41 -4.22 -23.95 -13.93
C GLY A 41 -4.04 -24.08 -15.44
N GLU A 42 -3.26 -25.07 -15.89
CA GLU A 42 -3.02 -25.37 -17.30
C GLU A 42 -4.31 -25.64 -18.10
N ALA A 43 -5.34 -26.20 -17.46
CA ALA A 43 -6.64 -26.40 -18.09
C ALA A 43 -7.39 -25.08 -18.39
N LEU A 44 -7.01 -23.96 -17.76
CA LEU A 44 -7.70 -22.67 -17.84
C LEU A 44 -6.88 -21.59 -18.55
N VAL A 45 -5.55 -21.71 -18.54
CA VAL A 45 -4.61 -20.74 -19.10
C VAL A 45 -3.53 -21.45 -19.91
N ARG A 46 -2.95 -20.76 -20.90
CA ARG A 46 -1.94 -21.31 -21.79
C ARG A 46 -0.54 -20.89 -21.33
N PRO A 47 0.42 -21.83 -21.17
CA PRO A 47 1.78 -21.51 -20.72
C PRO A 47 2.48 -20.45 -21.58
N GLU A 48 2.29 -20.50 -22.89
CA GLU A 48 2.97 -19.64 -23.86
C GLU A 48 2.60 -18.17 -23.68
N MET A 49 1.36 -17.89 -23.28
CA MET A 49 0.88 -16.53 -23.06
C MET A 49 1.67 -15.82 -21.96
N TYR A 50 2.11 -16.54 -20.92
CA TYR A 50 2.94 -15.96 -19.87
C TYR A 50 4.27 -15.45 -20.42
N ARG A 51 4.91 -16.22 -21.31
CA ARG A 51 6.17 -15.83 -21.95
C ARG A 51 5.97 -14.63 -22.88
N TYR A 52 4.89 -14.60 -23.66
CA TYR A 52 4.57 -13.44 -24.52
C TYR A 52 4.28 -12.16 -23.73
N LEU A 53 3.78 -12.30 -22.50
CA LEU A 53 3.56 -11.16 -21.60
C LEU A 53 4.81 -10.76 -20.82
N GLY A 54 5.92 -11.49 -21.02
CA GLY A 54 7.26 -11.16 -20.53
C GLY A 54 7.72 -11.92 -19.29
N ALA A 55 6.99 -12.96 -18.84
CA ALA A 55 7.50 -13.84 -17.79
C ALA A 55 8.76 -14.57 -18.29
N ASP A 56 9.79 -14.67 -17.43
CA ASP A 56 11.07 -15.31 -17.76
C ASP A 56 10.89 -16.78 -18.15
N ALA A 57 9.96 -17.46 -17.48
CA ALA A 57 9.63 -18.85 -17.76
C ALA A 57 8.21 -19.19 -17.27
N CYS A 58 7.65 -20.25 -17.85
CA CYS A 58 6.41 -20.87 -17.42
C CYS A 58 6.59 -22.38 -17.44
N TYR A 59 6.40 -23.02 -16.29
CA TYR A 59 6.62 -24.44 -16.04
C TYR A 59 5.29 -25.17 -15.81
N LEU A 60 5.26 -26.43 -16.21
CA LEU A 60 4.13 -27.34 -16.10
C LEU A 60 4.24 -28.25 -14.86
N PRO A 61 3.13 -28.89 -14.44
CA PRO A 61 3.08 -29.66 -13.20
C PRO A 61 4.09 -30.80 -13.11
N GLY A 62 4.44 -31.40 -14.25
CA GLY A 62 5.31 -32.56 -14.36
C GLY A 62 6.75 -32.26 -14.77
N ASP A 63 7.11 -30.98 -14.95
CA ASP A 63 8.43 -30.60 -15.49
C ASP A 63 9.59 -30.99 -14.57
N ASP A 64 9.32 -31.19 -13.28
CA ASP A 64 10.29 -31.65 -12.28
C ASP A 64 10.94 -33.00 -12.63
N PHE A 65 10.26 -33.81 -13.44
CA PHE A 65 10.71 -35.12 -13.90
C PHE A 65 10.86 -35.20 -15.43
N ASN A 66 10.84 -34.05 -16.12
CA ASN A 66 10.99 -33.98 -17.57
C ASN A 66 12.42 -33.54 -17.93
N PRO A 67 13.27 -34.45 -18.45
CA PRO A 67 14.67 -34.12 -18.79
C PRO A 67 14.79 -32.94 -19.75
N ALA A 68 13.87 -32.78 -20.70
CA ALA A 68 13.89 -31.68 -21.65
C ALA A 68 13.61 -30.32 -20.99
N ALA A 69 12.72 -30.29 -19.99
CA ALA A 69 12.41 -29.06 -19.26
C ALA A 69 13.56 -28.62 -18.31
N MET A 70 14.44 -29.54 -17.94
CA MET A 70 15.60 -29.27 -17.08
C MET A 70 16.74 -28.58 -17.83
N GLU A 71 16.82 -28.73 -19.16
CA GLU A 71 17.83 -28.06 -20.00
C GLU A 71 17.53 -26.56 -20.20
N ASP A 72 16.25 -26.17 -20.19
CA ASP A 72 15.79 -24.78 -20.31
C ASP A 72 16.02 -23.92 -19.05
N LEU A 73 16.45 -24.53 -17.95
CA LEU A 73 16.96 -23.81 -16.79
C LEU A 73 18.31 -23.20 -17.20
N ASN A 74 18.31 -21.99 -17.78
CA ASN A 74 19.46 -21.11 -18.04
C ASN A 74 20.19 -20.71 -16.73
N VAL A 75 20.56 -21.69 -15.91
CA VAL A 75 21.30 -21.61 -14.67
C VAL A 75 22.70 -22.06 -15.06
N GLY A 76 23.56 -21.10 -15.43
CA GLY A 76 24.83 -21.31 -16.14
C GLY A 76 25.91 -22.13 -15.42
N THR A 77 25.64 -23.39 -15.07
CA THR A 77 26.65 -24.32 -14.56
C THR A 77 26.39 -25.75 -15.03
N THR A 78 27.39 -26.33 -15.67
CA THR A 78 27.49 -27.69 -16.21
C THR A 78 27.54 -28.79 -15.14
N ARG A 79 26.69 -28.75 -14.10
CA ARG A 79 26.60 -29.84 -13.11
C ARG A 79 25.45 -30.79 -13.43
N LYS A 80 25.80 -32.07 -13.63
CA LYS A 80 24.85 -33.18 -13.59
C LYS A 80 24.14 -33.18 -12.22
N GLY A 81 22.80 -33.05 -12.19
CA GLY A 81 22.00 -33.27 -10.97
C GLY A 81 21.23 -32.08 -10.39
N HIS A 82 20.90 -31.05 -11.16
CA HIS A 82 19.99 -29.99 -10.68
C HIS A 82 18.55 -30.51 -10.58
N VAL A 83 17.91 -30.33 -9.42
CA VAL A 83 16.51 -30.70 -9.17
C VAL A 83 15.65 -29.44 -9.31
N MET A 84 14.68 -29.43 -10.24
CA MET A 84 14.00 -28.20 -10.66
C MET A 84 13.28 -27.48 -9.52
N HIS A 85 12.49 -28.18 -8.72
CA HIS A 85 11.78 -27.56 -7.58
C HIS A 85 12.75 -26.94 -6.55
N ILE A 86 13.95 -27.51 -6.37
CA ILE A 86 14.98 -26.95 -5.48
C ILE A 86 15.56 -25.67 -6.07
N GLU A 87 15.86 -25.65 -7.37
CA GLU A 87 16.42 -24.47 -8.03
C GLU A 87 15.42 -23.33 -8.11
N LEU A 88 14.13 -23.61 -8.37
CA LEU A 88 13.07 -22.60 -8.31
C LEU A 88 12.90 -22.05 -6.90
N ALA A 89 12.93 -22.91 -5.88
CA ALA A 89 12.89 -22.50 -4.48
C ALA A 89 14.08 -21.63 -4.10
N LYS A 90 15.29 -21.89 -4.63
CA LYS A 90 16.48 -21.03 -4.42
C LYS A 90 16.38 -19.71 -5.16
N TRP A 91 15.91 -19.73 -6.40
CA TRP A 91 15.83 -18.56 -7.28
C TRP A 91 14.85 -17.50 -6.79
N CYS A 92 13.70 -17.90 -6.23
CA CYS A 92 12.65 -16.95 -5.87
C CYS A 92 12.95 -16.20 -4.57
N ASP A 93 12.74 -14.88 -4.55
CA ASP A 93 12.72 -14.09 -3.31
C ASP A 93 11.37 -14.26 -2.60
N ARG A 94 10.30 -14.39 -3.40
CA ARG A 94 8.92 -14.55 -2.94
C ARG A 94 8.16 -15.57 -3.78
N MET A 95 7.33 -16.38 -3.13
CA MET A 95 6.36 -17.22 -3.80
C MET A 95 4.97 -16.59 -3.66
N VAL A 96 4.29 -16.39 -4.78
CA VAL A 96 2.91 -15.90 -4.80
C VAL A 96 2.04 -16.99 -5.42
N ILE A 97 1.02 -17.47 -4.72
CA ILE A 97 0.07 -18.44 -5.30
C ILE A 97 -1.26 -17.74 -5.53
N CYS A 98 -1.53 -17.46 -6.79
CA CYS A 98 -2.66 -16.64 -7.22
C CYS A 98 -3.18 -17.11 -8.59
N PRO A 99 -4.46 -17.49 -8.71
CA PRO A 99 -5.35 -17.84 -7.59
C PRO A 99 -4.88 -19.11 -6.87
N LEU A 100 -5.21 -19.24 -5.58
CA LEU A 100 -5.09 -20.47 -4.80
C LEU A 100 -6.46 -21.17 -4.70
N SER A 101 -6.59 -22.32 -5.35
CA SER A 101 -7.79 -23.16 -5.34
C SER A 101 -7.86 -23.99 -4.06
N ALA A 102 -9.06 -24.42 -3.66
CA ALA A 102 -9.26 -25.28 -2.49
C ALA A 102 -8.46 -26.60 -2.57
N ASN A 103 -8.35 -27.18 -3.78
CA ASN A 103 -7.56 -28.39 -4.00
C ASN A 103 -6.07 -28.16 -3.70
N THR A 104 -5.49 -27.08 -4.20
CA THR A 104 -4.07 -26.79 -3.96
C THR A 104 -3.85 -26.39 -2.50
N LEU A 105 -4.74 -25.58 -1.93
CA LEU A 105 -4.74 -25.21 -0.51
C LEU A 105 -4.70 -26.46 0.39
N ALA A 106 -5.55 -27.45 0.12
CA ALA A 106 -5.56 -28.69 0.89
C ALA A 106 -4.23 -29.46 0.81
N ARG A 107 -3.60 -29.51 -0.37
CA ARG A 107 -2.29 -30.16 -0.54
C ARG A 107 -1.19 -29.43 0.22
N LEU A 108 -1.12 -28.10 0.08
CA LEU A 108 -0.13 -27.29 0.80
C LEU A 108 -0.26 -27.46 2.31
N ALA A 109 -1.49 -27.42 2.84
CA ALA A 109 -1.76 -27.56 4.27
C ALA A 109 -1.39 -28.94 4.85
N HIS A 110 -1.33 -29.99 4.02
CA HIS A 110 -0.99 -31.35 4.44
C HIS A 110 0.40 -31.80 3.96
N GLY A 111 1.17 -30.92 3.32
CA GLY A 111 2.48 -31.27 2.75
C GLY A 111 2.43 -32.33 1.64
N ASP A 112 1.33 -32.37 0.87
CA ASP A 112 1.16 -33.32 -0.24
C ASP A 112 1.84 -32.78 -1.51
N ALA A 113 3.12 -33.11 -1.70
CA ALA A 113 3.94 -32.69 -2.84
C ALA A 113 3.78 -33.62 -4.05
N ARG A 114 2.78 -33.34 -4.89
CA ARG A 114 2.43 -34.17 -6.07
C ARG A 114 2.75 -33.54 -7.42
N ASP A 115 3.11 -32.27 -7.42
CA ASP A 115 3.44 -31.52 -8.62
C ASP A 115 4.55 -30.50 -8.34
N LEU A 116 5.13 -29.94 -9.40
CA LEU A 116 6.21 -28.98 -9.30
C LEU A 116 5.91 -27.83 -8.32
N LEU A 117 4.69 -27.30 -8.31
CA LEU A 117 4.32 -26.20 -7.41
C LEU A 117 4.37 -26.62 -5.94
N THR A 118 3.71 -27.73 -5.60
CA THR A 118 3.64 -28.24 -4.22
C THR A 118 5.00 -28.73 -3.71
N SER A 119 5.81 -29.37 -4.56
CA SER A 119 7.20 -29.71 -4.25
C SER A 119 8.05 -28.46 -4.01
N THR A 120 7.91 -27.43 -4.85
CA THR A 120 8.67 -26.18 -4.69
C THR A 120 8.27 -25.42 -3.42
N PHE A 121 6.98 -25.43 -3.06
CA PHE A 121 6.52 -24.84 -1.80
C PHE A 121 7.15 -25.52 -0.58
N LEU A 122 7.24 -26.85 -0.56
CA LEU A 122 7.90 -27.58 0.55
C LEU A 122 9.41 -27.37 0.59
N ALA A 123 10.04 -27.23 -0.58
CA ALA A 123 11.47 -26.90 -0.68
C ALA A 123 11.78 -25.46 -0.28
N LEU A 124 10.77 -24.60 -0.15
CA LEU A 124 10.96 -23.21 0.20
C LEU A 124 11.37 -23.08 1.67
N GLY A 125 12.55 -22.49 1.90
CA GLY A 125 12.99 -22.18 3.25
C GLY A 125 12.04 -21.22 3.96
N THR A 126 11.86 -21.37 5.27
CA THR A 126 10.97 -20.56 6.11
C THR A 126 11.35 -19.07 6.20
N GLN A 127 12.43 -18.65 5.54
CA GLN A 127 12.85 -17.24 5.45
C GLN A 127 12.22 -16.52 4.25
N LYS A 128 11.67 -17.28 3.29
CA LYS A 128 11.08 -16.73 2.07
C LYS A 128 9.58 -16.55 2.24
N ALA A 129 9.10 -15.36 1.88
CA ALA A 129 7.69 -15.02 2.01
C ALA A 129 6.84 -15.79 0.99
N VAL A 130 5.74 -16.37 1.47
CA VAL A 130 4.70 -17.00 0.66
C VAL A 130 3.41 -16.22 0.80
N ILE A 131 2.91 -15.68 -0.30
CA ILE A 131 1.69 -14.86 -0.34
C ILE A 131 0.61 -15.65 -1.07
N LEU A 132 -0.46 -15.98 -0.36
CA LEU A 132 -1.54 -16.81 -0.86
C LEU A 132 -2.78 -15.96 -1.13
N TYR A 133 -3.35 -16.11 -2.34
CA TYR A 133 -4.59 -15.44 -2.74
C TYR A 133 -5.68 -16.48 -3.05
N PRO A 134 -6.44 -16.93 -2.03
CA PRO A 134 -7.53 -17.89 -2.22
C PRO A 134 -8.58 -17.36 -3.20
N ALA A 135 -9.08 -18.23 -4.07
CA ALA A 135 -10.22 -17.93 -4.94
C ALA A 135 -11.03 -19.19 -5.25
N MET A 136 -12.25 -19.25 -4.74
CA MET A 136 -13.14 -20.40 -4.80
C MET A 136 -14.59 -19.97 -4.53
N ASN A 137 -15.57 -20.85 -4.79
CA ASN A 137 -16.97 -20.58 -4.44
C ASN A 137 -17.14 -20.38 -2.91
N THR A 138 -18.14 -19.60 -2.49
CA THR A 138 -18.41 -19.32 -1.07
C THR A 138 -18.56 -20.58 -0.23
N ASN A 139 -19.32 -21.57 -0.69
CA ASN A 139 -19.50 -22.84 0.05
C ASN A 139 -18.18 -23.60 0.20
N MET A 140 -17.30 -23.54 -0.80
CA MET A 140 -15.97 -24.15 -0.69
C MET A 140 -15.09 -23.38 0.30
N LEU A 141 -15.15 -22.05 0.29
CA LEU A 141 -14.39 -21.21 1.20
C LEU A 141 -14.82 -21.46 2.65
N GLU A 142 -16.12 -21.43 2.91
CA GLU A 142 -16.70 -21.57 4.26
C GLU A 142 -16.70 -23.01 4.78
N HIS A 143 -16.39 -23.99 3.93
CA HIS A 143 -16.31 -25.39 4.34
C HIS A 143 -15.31 -25.58 5.51
N PRO A 144 -15.66 -26.34 6.57
CA PRO A 144 -14.80 -26.52 7.74
C PRO A 144 -13.37 -26.99 7.42
N PHE A 145 -13.20 -27.98 6.52
CA PHE A 145 -11.87 -28.41 6.07
C PHE A 145 -11.06 -27.30 5.39
N THR A 146 -11.70 -26.42 4.62
CA THR A 146 -11.01 -25.28 3.98
C THR A 146 -10.54 -24.29 5.05
N GLN A 147 -11.40 -23.97 6.02
CA GLN A 147 -11.05 -23.11 7.15
C GLN A 147 -9.91 -23.70 8.00
N GLU A 148 -9.93 -25.01 8.25
CA GLU A 148 -8.84 -25.71 8.93
C GLU A 148 -7.52 -25.61 8.16
N ASN A 149 -7.55 -25.80 6.84
CA ASN A 149 -6.36 -25.68 5.99
C ASN A 149 -5.81 -24.25 5.96
N LEU A 150 -6.68 -23.24 5.88
CA LEU A 150 -6.27 -21.83 5.98
C LEU A 150 -5.59 -21.56 7.33
N LYS A 151 -6.16 -22.07 8.43
CA LYS A 151 -5.59 -21.91 9.77
C LYS A 151 -4.25 -22.62 9.94
N LYS A 152 -4.09 -23.82 9.37
CA LYS A 152 -2.81 -24.56 9.38
C LYS A 152 -1.73 -23.74 8.67
N LEU A 153 -2.01 -23.26 7.46
CA LEU A 153 -1.04 -22.47 6.70
C LEU A 153 -0.75 -21.10 7.34
N SER A 154 -1.74 -20.43 7.92
CA SER A 154 -1.52 -19.13 8.58
C SER A 154 -0.69 -19.23 9.87
N SER A 155 -0.51 -20.43 10.42
CA SER A 155 0.41 -20.66 11.55
C SER A 155 1.89 -20.57 11.17
N LEU A 156 2.20 -20.66 9.86
CA LEU A 156 3.57 -20.52 9.35
C LEU A 156 3.95 -19.05 9.29
N LYS A 157 5.03 -18.66 9.99
CA LYS A 157 5.49 -17.27 10.10
C LYS A 157 5.82 -16.61 8.76
N ASN A 158 6.13 -17.40 7.74
CA ASN A 158 6.48 -16.94 6.41
C ASN A 158 5.31 -17.02 5.41
N VAL A 159 4.10 -17.32 5.86
CA VAL A 159 2.90 -17.38 5.02
C VAL A 159 1.96 -16.24 5.39
N PHE A 160 1.58 -15.45 4.39
CA PHE A 160 0.47 -14.52 4.49
C PHE A 160 -0.65 -14.98 3.58
N ILE A 161 -1.87 -15.01 4.11
CA ILE A 161 -3.07 -15.37 3.34
C ILE A 161 -3.94 -14.14 3.22
N HIS A 162 -4.08 -13.63 1.99
CA HIS A 162 -4.95 -12.49 1.73
C HIS A 162 -6.43 -12.93 1.83
N PRO A 163 -7.30 -12.15 2.49
CA PRO A 163 -8.73 -12.44 2.50
C PRO A 163 -9.33 -12.35 1.09
N THR A 164 -10.35 -13.16 0.82
CA THR A 164 -11.02 -13.11 -0.49
C THR A 164 -11.87 -11.84 -0.62
N ALA A 165 -12.03 -11.32 -1.83
CA ALA A 165 -13.01 -10.29 -2.11
C ALA A 165 -14.44 -10.85 -2.09
N GLU A 166 -15.41 -9.93 -2.02
CA GLU A 166 -16.85 -10.22 -2.11
C GLU A 166 -17.41 -9.73 -3.45
N GLY A 167 -18.48 -10.36 -3.90
CA GLY A 167 -19.26 -9.92 -5.06
C GLY A 167 -19.83 -11.09 -5.85
N ILE A 168 -20.27 -10.81 -7.08
CA ILE A 168 -20.79 -11.84 -7.97
C ILE A 168 -19.66 -12.80 -8.37
N LEU A 169 -19.90 -14.09 -8.13
CA LEU A 169 -19.05 -15.23 -8.44
C LEU A 169 -19.40 -15.82 -9.80
N ALA A 170 -18.54 -16.70 -10.33
CA ALA A 170 -18.74 -17.33 -11.63
C ALA A 170 -20.01 -18.20 -11.72
N CYS A 171 -20.51 -18.71 -10.59
CA CYS A 171 -21.77 -19.46 -10.52
C CYS A 171 -23.03 -18.57 -10.52
N GLY A 172 -22.89 -17.24 -10.45
CA GLY A 172 -24.00 -16.29 -10.34
C GLY A 172 -24.32 -15.84 -8.91
N ASP A 173 -23.82 -16.56 -7.90
CA ASP A 173 -24.02 -16.20 -6.49
C ASP A 173 -23.26 -14.92 -6.11
N THR A 174 -23.80 -14.17 -5.15
CA THR A 174 -23.09 -13.05 -4.52
C THR A 174 -22.57 -13.47 -3.16
N GLY A 175 -21.24 -13.40 -2.96
CA GLY A 175 -20.63 -13.81 -1.70
C GLY A 175 -19.12 -13.66 -1.68
N LYS A 176 -18.51 -14.14 -0.60
CA LYS A 176 -17.04 -14.25 -0.43
C LYS A 176 -16.46 -15.31 -1.35
N GLY A 177 -15.14 -15.27 -1.55
CA GLY A 177 -14.43 -16.26 -2.36
C GLY A 177 -13.89 -15.75 -3.69
N LYS A 178 -14.18 -14.49 -4.03
CA LYS A 178 -13.68 -13.86 -5.25
C LYS A 178 -12.19 -13.51 -5.12
N LEU A 179 -11.42 -13.71 -6.19
CA LEU A 179 -10.05 -13.20 -6.24
C LEU A 179 -10.06 -11.66 -6.14
N PRO A 180 -9.20 -11.04 -5.32
CA PRO A 180 -9.04 -9.58 -5.28
C PRO A 180 -8.74 -8.98 -6.65
N GLU A 181 -8.88 -7.66 -6.74
CA GLU A 181 -8.51 -6.94 -7.96
C GLU A 181 -7.03 -7.12 -8.28
N VAL A 182 -6.71 -7.22 -9.58
CA VAL A 182 -5.33 -7.40 -10.04
C VAL A 182 -4.42 -6.30 -9.49
N LYS A 183 -4.93 -5.06 -9.39
CA LYS A 183 -4.17 -3.92 -8.86
C LYS A 183 -3.82 -4.07 -7.38
N CYS A 184 -4.74 -4.62 -6.57
CA CYS A 184 -4.47 -4.95 -5.17
C CYS A 184 -3.36 -6.01 -5.07
N ILE A 185 -3.43 -7.07 -5.87
CA ILE A 185 -2.44 -8.14 -5.86
C ILE A 185 -1.07 -7.62 -6.33
N SER A 186 -1.05 -6.84 -7.41
CA SER A 186 0.18 -6.33 -7.99
C SER A 186 0.89 -5.35 -7.05
N GLU A 187 0.15 -4.52 -6.32
CA GLU A 187 0.71 -3.56 -5.36
C GLU A 187 1.13 -4.18 -4.03
N LEU A 188 0.45 -5.23 -3.55
CA LEU A 188 0.68 -5.82 -2.22
C LEU A 188 1.62 -7.02 -2.22
N ALA A 189 1.49 -7.95 -3.17
CA ALA A 189 2.27 -9.20 -3.12
C ALA A 189 3.80 -8.98 -3.12
N PRO A 190 4.34 -7.96 -3.84
CA PRO A 190 5.77 -7.65 -3.78
C PRO A 190 6.28 -7.16 -2.42
N ILE A 191 5.39 -6.57 -1.61
CA ILE A 191 5.78 -5.83 -0.41
C ILE A 191 5.42 -6.52 0.90
N ILE A 192 4.44 -7.43 0.90
CA ILE A 192 3.98 -8.10 2.12
C ILE A 192 5.12 -8.88 2.74
N LEU A 193 5.41 -8.61 4.01
CA LEU A 193 6.22 -9.46 4.86
C LEU A 193 5.25 -10.18 5.82
N PRO A 194 5.17 -11.52 5.80
CA PRO A 194 4.20 -12.25 6.62
C PRO A 194 4.36 -12.09 8.13
N SER A 195 5.60 -11.94 8.60
CA SER A 195 5.92 -11.58 9.99
C SER A 195 6.91 -10.41 9.99
N PRO A 196 6.47 -9.19 9.67
CA PRO A 196 7.37 -8.04 9.69
C PRO A 196 7.67 -7.66 11.14
N ALA A 197 8.91 -7.29 11.42
CA ALA A 197 9.30 -6.73 12.70
C ALA A 197 9.98 -5.37 12.45
N PRO A 198 9.47 -4.28 13.05
CA PRO A 198 10.09 -2.98 12.91
C PRO A 198 11.48 -2.97 13.54
N GLN A 199 12.42 -2.34 12.85
CA GLN A 199 13.82 -2.28 13.26
C GLN A 199 14.01 -1.55 14.61
N CYS A 200 13.12 -0.61 14.92
CA CYS A 200 13.17 0.24 16.12
C CYS A 200 12.20 -0.24 17.23
N GLY A 201 11.67 -1.46 17.14
CA GLY A 201 10.64 -1.98 18.04
C GLY A 201 9.22 -1.54 17.67
N PRO A 202 8.19 -2.07 18.37
CA PRO A 202 6.80 -1.82 18.01
C PRO A 202 6.46 -0.34 18.19
N GLN A 203 6.23 0.37 17.08
CA GLN A 203 5.82 1.78 17.08
C GLN A 203 4.54 1.98 16.28
N LYS A 204 3.73 2.93 16.75
CA LYS A 204 2.44 3.31 16.21
C LYS A 204 2.55 4.58 15.39
N ILE A 205 2.17 4.50 14.12
CA ILE A 205 2.32 5.58 13.14
C ILE A 205 0.93 6.05 12.72
N LEU A 206 0.62 7.32 12.99
CA LEU A 206 -0.63 7.96 12.61
C LEU A 206 -0.41 8.87 11.40
N ILE A 207 -1.16 8.64 10.33
CA ILE A 207 -0.99 9.36 9.06
C ILE A 207 -2.33 9.96 8.63
N THR A 208 -2.34 11.23 8.20
CA THR A 208 -3.49 11.78 7.47
C THR A 208 -3.25 11.74 5.96
N ALA A 209 -4.29 11.44 5.16
CA ALA A 209 -4.19 11.37 3.70
C ALA A 209 -5.41 11.95 2.98
N GLY A 210 -5.21 12.45 1.75
CA GLY A 210 -6.29 12.99 0.90
C GLY A 210 -6.72 14.40 1.26
N ALA A 211 -7.95 14.77 0.92
CA ALA A 211 -8.53 16.08 1.24
C ALA A 211 -9.81 15.93 2.07
N THR A 212 -10.09 16.92 2.91
CA THR A 212 -11.38 17.05 3.60
C THR A 212 -12.37 17.87 2.76
N ILE A 213 -13.65 17.63 3.01
CA ILE A 213 -14.75 18.31 2.33
C ILE A 213 -15.42 19.28 3.30
N SER A 214 -15.61 20.52 2.87
CA SER A 214 -16.52 21.45 3.54
C SER A 214 -17.83 21.56 2.76
N PRO A 215 -18.93 20.92 3.20
CA PRO A 215 -20.22 21.00 2.52
C PRO A 215 -20.85 22.40 2.70
N LEU A 216 -21.45 22.92 1.62
CA LEU A 216 -22.22 24.17 1.65
C LEU A 216 -23.72 23.87 1.72
N ASP A 217 -24.17 22.96 0.86
CA ASP A 217 -25.55 22.48 0.74
C ASP A 217 -25.53 20.99 0.33
N PRO A 218 -26.67 20.29 0.16
CA PRO A 218 -26.68 18.86 -0.20
C PRO A 218 -26.07 18.54 -1.57
N VAL A 219 -25.73 19.55 -2.37
CA VAL A 219 -25.25 19.41 -3.76
C VAL A 219 -23.82 19.92 -3.92
N ARG A 220 -23.41 20.92 -3.13
CA ARG A 220 -22.15 21.65 -3.31
C ARG A 220 -21.27 21.55 -2.06
N TYR A 221 -19.98 21.46 -2.32
CA TYR A 221 -18.94 21.51 -1.30
C TYR A 221 -17.66 22.14 -1.84
N ILE A 222 -16.78 22.56 -0.94
CA ILE A 222 -15.41 22.98 -1.25
C ILE A 222 -14.45 21.89 -0.78
N THR A 223 -13.43 21.60 -1.58
CA THR A 223 -12.38 20.62 -1.27
C THR A 223 -11.07 21.03 -1.93
N ASN A 224 -9.97 20.45 -1.46
CA ASN A 224 -8.65 20.58 -2.07
C ASN A 224 -8.42 19.45 -3.11
N PRO A 225 -7.63 19.68 -4.17
CA PRO A 225 -7.36 18.68 -5.21
C PRO A 225 -6.31 17.65 -4.78
N SER A 226 -6.38 17.15 -3.54
CA SER A 226 -5.46 16.12 -3.05
C SER A 226 -6.05 14.73 -3.24
N THR A 227 -5.32 13.90 -3.99
CA THR A 227 -5.65 12.49 -4.22
C THR A 227 -5.33 11.60 -3.01
N GLY A 228 -4.41 12.04 -2.14
CA GLY A 228 -3.90 11.24 -1.03
C GLY A 228 -2.83 10.20 -1.41
N ILE A 229 -2.31 10.23 -2.64
CA ILE A 229 -1.24 9.31 -3.10
C ILE A 229 0.00 9.40 -2.20
N THR A 230 0.41 10.61 -1.79
CA THR A 230 1.54 10.79 -0.87
C THR A 230 1.34 10.00 0.43
N GLY A 231 0.18 10.16 1.07
CA GLY A 231 -0.16 9.44 2.31
C GLY A 231 -0.25 7.94 2.11
N TYR A 232 -0.72 7.47 0.95
CA TYR A 232 -0.73 6.04 0.59
C TYR A 232 0.69 5.45 0.54
N HIS A 233 1.62 6.08 -0.17
CA HIS A 233 2.99 5.55 -0.26
C HIS A 233 3.71 5.55 1.09
N ILE A 234 3.52 6.59 1.90
CA ILE A 234 4.08 6.64 3.25
C ILE A 234 3.48 5.52 4.11
N ALA A 235 2.15 5.38 4.11
CA ALA A 235 1.48 4.35 4.90
C ALA A 235 1.90 2.93 4.47
N LYS A 236 2.02 2.71 3.16
CA LYS A 236 2.55 1.46 2.57
C LYS A 236 3.96 1.18 3.07
N GLU A 237 4.87 2.15 2.97
CA GLU A 237 6.29 1.98 3.36
C GLU A 237 6.45 1.70 4.86
N PHE A 238 5.70 2.36 5.74
CA PHE A 238 5.74 2.03 7.16
C PHE A 238 5.09 0.67 7.47
N ALA A 239 3.95 0.35 6.85
CA ALA A 239 3.26 -0.91 7.14
C ALA A 239 4.11 -2.13 6.75
N VAL A 240 4.84 -2.07 5.63
CA VAL A 240 5.66 -3.20 5.16
C VAL A 240 6.87 -3.45 6.05
N GLN A 241 7.32 -2.44 6.81
CA GLN A 241 8.38 -2.58 7.81
C GLN A 241 7.85 -3.09 9.16
N GLY A 242 6.54 -3.33 9.30
CA GLY A 242 5.94 -3.91 10.51
C GLY A 242 5.44 -2.89 11.53
N TYR A 243 5.43 -1.60 11.21
CA TYR A 243 4.85 -0.59 12.08
C TYR A 243 3.34 -0.72 12.19
N GLU A 244 2.75 -0.41 13.35
CA GLU A 244 1.28 -0.34 13.50
C GLU A 244 0.80 0.98 12.88
N VAL A 245 0.31 0.91 11.64
CA VAL A 245 -0.06 2.10 10.86
C VAL A 245 -1.55 2.34 10.95
N THR A 246 -1.93 3.53 11.41
CA THR A 246 -3.31 4.02 11.33
C THR A 246 -3.35 5.20 10.37
N VAL A 247 -4.22 5.11 9.35
CA VAL A 247 -4.45 6.19 8.40
C VAL A 247 -5.85 6.78 8.63
N VAL A 248 -5.92 8.10 8.79
CA VAL A 248 -7.19 8.86 8.72
C VAL A 248 -7.23 9.58 7.38
N ALA A 249 -7.99 9.03 6.44
CA ALA A 249 -8.06 9.50 5.07
C ALA A 249 -9.37 10.23 4.78
N GLY A 250 -9.28 11.28 3.96
CA GLY A 250 -10.45 11.87 3.32
C GLY A 250 -11.26 10.82 2.54
N ILE A 251 -12.58 10.98 2.51
CA ILE A 251 -13.50 10.01 1.89
C ILE A 251 -13.17 9.73 0.42
N ASN A 252 -12.63 10.72 -0.29
CA ASN A 252 -12.26 10.63 -1.71
C ASN A 252 -10.77 10.34 -1.95
N ALA A 253 -9.98 10.03 -0.91
CA ALA A 253 -8.58 9.66 -1.11
C ALA A 253 -8.48 8.33 -1.88
N VAL A 254 -7.35 8.10 -2.57
CA VAL A 254 -7.16 6.95 -3.47
C VAL A 254 -7.68 5.61 -2.93
N ALA A 255 -8.28 4.82 -3.82
CA ALA A 255 -8.79 3.48 -3.52
C ALA A 255 -7.68 2.51 -3.09
N SER A 256 -6.43 2.73 -3.51
CA SER A 256 -5.31 1.87 -3.10
C SER A 256 -5.08 1.82 -1.58
N LEU A 257 -5.53 2.83 -0.82
CA LEU A 257 -5.52 2.77 0.65
C LEU A 257 -6.38 1.62 1.19
N ASP A 258 -7.47 1.25 0.49
CA ASP A 258 -8.33 0.15 0.90
C ASP A 258 -7.66 -1.22 0.72
N TYR A 259 -6.67 -1.33 -0.18
CA TYR A 259 -5.87 -2.55 -0.33
C TYR A 259 -5.04 -2.82 0.93
N LEU A 260 -4.52 -1.77 1.57
CA LEU A 260 -3.68 -1.90 2.76
C LEU A 260 -4.46 -2.38 4.01
N LYS A 261 -5.80 -2.29 4.02
CA LYS A 261 -6.65 -2.75 5.15
C LYS A 261 -6.46 -4.23 5.50
N ASN A 262 -6.01 -5.03 4.55
CA ASN A 262 -5.82 -6.47 4.75
C ASN A 262 -4.45 -6.81 5.35
N LEU A 263 -3.56 -5.82 5.54
CA LEU A 263 -2.30 -6.01 6.25
C LEU A 263 -2.57 -6.12 7.76
N PRO A 264 -1.84 -6.99 8.49
CA PRO A 264 -2.16 -7.32 9.89
C PRO A 264 -1.99 -6.14 10.85
N ASN A 265 -1.16 -5.17 10.49
CA ASN A 265 -0.73 -4.03 11.30
C ASN A 265 -1.26 -2.70 10.73
N PHE A 266 -2.41 -2.71 10.05
CA PHE A 266 -2.93 -1.55 9.35
C PHE A 266 -4.40 -1.26 9.69
N THR A 267 -4.70 0.01 9.99
CA THR A 267 -6.06 0.49 10.22
C THR A 267 -6.35 1.70 9.32
N LEU A 268 -7.50 1.71 8.64
CA LEU A 268 -7.96 2.84 7.82
C LEU A 268 -9.28 3.39 8.34
N HIS A 269 -9.30 4.68 8.67
CA HIS A 269 -10.51 5.46 8.91
C HIS A 269 -10.77 6.40 7.73
N ARG A 270 -11.96 6.31 7.14
CA ARG A 270 -12.43 7.27 6.13
C ARG A 270 -13.28 8.34 6.81
N VAL A 271 -12.97 9.61 6.58
CA VAL A 271 -13.69 10.77 7.15
C VAL A 271 -14.04 11.78 6.07
N THR A 272 -15.13 12.51 6.26
CA THR A 272 -15.62 13.46 5.26
C THR A 272 -15.14 14.88 5.51
N THR A 273 -15.32 15.41 6.73
CA THR A 273 -15.08 16.82 7.05
C THR A 273 -13.79 17.05 7.84
N THR A 274 -13.31 18.30 7.87
CA THR A 274 -12.17 18.71 8.69
C THR A 274 -12.43 18.43 10.18
N GLU A 275 -13.61 18.75 10.69
CA GLU A 275 -14.03 18.44 12.06
C GLU A 275 -14.01 16.93 12.37
N SER A 276 -14.50 16.09 11.45
CA SER A 276 -14.47 14.63 11.62
C SER A 276 -13.04 14.09 11.66
N MET A 277 -12.16 14.62 10.79
CA MET A 277 -10.74 14.29 10.79
C MET A 277 -10.06 14.75 12.08
N ALA A 278 -10.33 15.98 12.53
CA ALA A 278 -9.76 16.55 13.75
C ALA A 278 -10.13 15.69 14.97
N THR A 279 -11.41 15.34 15.10
CA THR A 279 -11.91 14.49 16.20
C THR A 279 -11.17 13.16 16.24
N LYS A 280 -11.09 12.46 15.10
CA LYS A 280 -10.43 11.14 15.02
C LYS A 280 -8.92 11.24 15.27
N ILE A 281 -8.25 12.29 14.79
CA ILE A 281 -6.83 12.50 15.02
C ILE A 281 -6.54 12.80 16.49
N LEU A 282 -7.32 13.67 17.14
CA LEU A 282 -7.12 14.01 18.55
C LEU A 282 -7.43 12.83 19.49
N GLU A 283 -8.31 11.92 19.08
CA GLU A 283 -8.56 10.64 19.77
C GLU A 283 -7.37 9.67 19.66
N LEU A 284 -6.78 9.53 18.47
CA LEU A 284 -5.76 8.52 18.19
C LEU A 284 -4.33 8.98 18.52
N PHE A 285 -4.04 10.27 18.37
CA PHE A 285 -2.71 10.83 18.53
C PHE A 285 -2.09 10.55 19.91
N PRO A 286 -2.82 10.60 21.05
CA PRO A 286 -2.26 10.26 22.35
C PRO A 286 -1.71 8.83 22.43
N ALA A 287 -2.06 7.91 21.53
CA ALA A 287 -1.53 6.55 21.56
C ALA A 287 -0.37 6.32 20.57
N CYS A 288 -0.07 7.26 19.67
CA CYS A 288 0.93 7.05 18.61
C CYS A 288 2.34 7.53 19.01
N ASP A 289 3.35 7.04 18.29
CA ASP A 289 4.76 7.43 18.43
C ASP A 289 5.17 8.47 17.37
N CYS A 290 4.54 8.40 16.19
CA CYS A 290 4.77 9.32 15.08
C CYS A 290 3.44 9.79 14.47
N TYR A 291 3.34 11.08 14.17
CA TYR A 291 2.25 11.68 13.41
C TYR A 291 2.78 12.31 12.11
N ILE A 292 2.21 11.90 10.97
CA ILE A 292 2.60 12.37 9.64
C ILE A 292 1.40 13.06 8.98
N SER A 293 1.44 14.38 8.93
CA SER A 293 0.31 15.22 8.48
C SER A 293 0.38 15.48 6.98
N THR A 294 -0.12 14.56 6.15
CA THR A 294 -0.06 14.71 4.67
C THR A 294 -1.38 15.09 4.01
N ALA A 295 -2.50 15.10 4.74
CA ALA A 295 -3.78 15.50 4.19
C ALA A 295 -3.82 17.00 3.86
N ALA A 296 -4.46 17.33 2.74
CA ALA A 296 -4.81 18.69 2.36
C ALA A 296 -6.13 19.08 3.03
N ILE A 297 -6.05 19.49 4.30
CA ILE A 297 -7.18 19.91 5.12
C ILE A 297 -7.71 21.26 4.60
N GLY A 298 -9.04 21.41 4.51
CA GLY A 298 -9.66 22.70 4.15
C GLY A 298 -9.52 23.73 5.28
N ASP A 299 -9.10 24.94 4.94
CA ASP A 299 -8.96 26.06 5.89
C ASP A 299 -10.28 26.79 6.19
N LEU A 300 -11.30 26.58 5.35
CA LEU A 300 -12.60 27.23 5.44
C LEU A 300 -13.70 26.20 5.66
N GLU A 301 -14.61 26.52 6.57
CA GLU A 301 -15.85 25.78 6.81
C GLU A 301 -17.06 26.67 6.57
N PHE A 302 -18.13 26.08 6.04
CA PHE A 302 -19.38 26.79 5.73
C PHE A 302 -20.51 26.29 6.63
N PRO A 303 -21.40 27.16 7.12
CA PRO A 303 -22.64 26.72 7.74
C PRO A 303 -23.46 25.91 6.74
N PHE A 304 -23.81 24.67 7.09
CA PHE A 304 -24.55 23.79 6.20
C PHE A 304 -25.99 24.27 6.02
N ILE A 305 -26.41 24.45 4.76
CA ILE A 305 -27.78 24.80 4.40
C ILE A 305 -28.48 23.53 3.92
N SER A 306 -29.61 23.15 4.52
CA SER A 306 -30.29 21.88 4.23
C SER A 306 -30.93 21.79 2.83
N SER A 307 -31.00 22.90 2.10
CA SER A 307 -31.56 22.95 0.74
C SER A 307 -30.54 23.53 -0.24
N LYS A 308 -30.63 23.11 -1.51
CA LYS A 308 -29.76 23.61 -2.58
C LYS A 308 -29.86 25.13 -2.67
N ILE A 309 -28.74 25.83 -2.54
CA ILE A 309 -28.70 27.29 -2.62
C ILE A 309 -29.14 27.71 -4.03
N LYS A 310 -30.25 28.43 -4.11
CA LYS A 310 -30.82 28.94 -5.36
C LYS A 310 -30.11 30.23 -5.76
N LYS A 311 -29.97 30.44 -7.08
CA LYS A 311 -29.54 31.73 -7.62
C LYS A 311 -30.63 32.77 -7.34
N GLY A 312 -30.25 33.96 -6.89
CA GLY A 312 -31.14 35.09 -6.74
C GLY A 312 -31.60 35.66 -8.09
N PRO A 313 -32.46 36.70 -8.08
CA PRO A 313 -33.01 37.32 -9.30
C PRO A 313 -31.94 37.81 -10.29
N THR A 314 -30.76 38.18 -9.78
CA THR A 314 -29.60 38.64 -10.57
C THR A 314 -28.72 37.49 -11.08
N GLY A 315 -29.10 36.23 -10.85
CA GLY A 315 -28.29 35.06 -11.18
C GLY A 315 -27.13 34.77 -10.20
N SER A 316 -26.92 35.63 -9.19
CA SER A 316 -25.89 35.47 -8.17
C SER A 316 -26.30 34.51 -7.05
N LEU A 317 -25.34 33.79 -6.47
CA LEU A 317 -25.53 32.99 -5.24
C LEU A 317 -25.46 33.84 -3.96
N GLY A 318 -25.15 35.14 -4.07
CA GLY A 318 -24.97 36.03 -2.91
C GLY A 318 -23.65 35.80 -2.19
N LYS A 319 -23.53 36.38 -0.98
CA LYS A 319 -22.37 36.19 -0.09
C LYS A 319 -22.53 34.89 0.69
N LEU A 320 -21.50 34.05 0.68
CA LEU A 320 -21.46 32.82 1.46
C LEU A 320 -20.72 33.07 2.77
N PRO A 321 -21.37 32.91 3.94
CA PRO A 321 -20.67 33.02 5.22
C PRO A 321 -19.72 31.84 5.40
N TYR A 322 -18.55 32.09 5.97
CA TYR A 322 -17.56 31.06 6.29
C TYR A 322 -16.98 31.29 7.69
N LYS A 323 -16.42 30.23 8.28
CA LYS A 323 -15.58 30.26 9.47
C LYS A 323 -14.24 29.61 9.15
N VAL A 324 -13.20 29.95 9.90
CA VAL A 324 -11.89 29.27 9.80
C VAL A 324 -12.02 27.88 10.40
N ALA A 325 -11.53 26.88 9.67
CA ALA A 325 -11.56 25.48 10.10
C ALA A 325 -10.57 25.22 11.25
N THR A 326 -10.74 24.10 11.93
CA THR A 326 -9.83 23.70 13.01
C THR A 326 -8.44 23.37 12.45
N ASP A 327 -7.40 24.01 12.99
CA ASP A 327 -6.02 23.68 12.66
C ASP A 327 -5.59 22.39 13.40
N ILE A 328 -5.72 21.25 12.71
CA ILE A 328 -5.45 19.92 13.27
C ILE A 328 -3.98 19.82 13.73
N LEU A 329 -3.02 20.29 12.93
CA LEU A 329 -1.60 20.19 13.26
C LEU A 329 -1.25 21.03 14.49
N ALA A 330 -1.78 22.25 14.60
CA ALA A 330 -1.61 23.07 15.80
C ALA A 330 -2.26 22.42 17.03
N SER A 331 -3.41 21.78 16.87
CA SER A 331 -4.11 21.09 17.95
C SER A 331 -3.33 19.87 18.44
N VAL A 332 -2.74 19.09 17.52
CA VAL A 332 -1.84 17.98 17.83
C VAL A 332 -0.59 18.45 18.59
N LEU A 333 0.04 19.54 18.15
CA LEU A 333 1.21 20.11 18.83
C LEU A 333 0.92 20.53 20.28
N LYS A 334 -0.29 21.03 20.56
CA LYS A 334 -0.71 21.41 21.93
C LYS A 334 -0.84 20.22 22.88
N ILE A 335 -1.22 19.05 22.37
CA ILE A 335 -1.42 17.82 23.16
C ILE A 335 -0.23 16.86 23.08
N ARG A 336 0.86 17.26 22.41
CA ARG A 336 2.10 16.49 22.28
C ARG A 336 2.65 16.17 23.67
N ARG A 337 2.90 14.88 23.92
CA ARG A 337 3.52 14.46 25.16
C ARG A 337 4.99 14.92 25.23
N PRO A 338 5.47 15.37 26.39
CA PRO A 338 6.85 15.82 26.55
C PRO A 338 7.86 14.67 26.58
N PHE A 339 7.49 13.51 27.14
CA PHE A 339 8.38 12.33 27.22
C PHE A 339 7.60 11.00 27.27
N PRO A 340 8.02 9.95 26.52
CA PRO A 340 8.90 10.04 25.36
C PRO A 340 8.27 10.94 24.29
N SER A 341 9.08 11.79 23.68
CA SER A 341 8.56 12.77 22.71
C SER A 341 8.09 12.07 21.44
N GLN A 342 6.81 12.23 21.12
CA GLN A 342 6.23 11.82 19.84
C GLN A 342 6.85 12.62 18.70
N LYS A 343 7.09 11.99 17.55
CA LYS A 343 7.59 12.66 16.35
C LYS A 343 6.43 13.21 15.54
N ILE A 344 6.58 14.43 15.02
CA ILE A 344 5.58 15.09 14.20
C ILE A 344 6.24 15.54 12.89
N ILE A 345 5.74 15.02 11.78
CA ILE A 345 6.13 15.40 10.42
C ILE A 345 4.98 16.21 9.80
N GLY A 346 5.23 17.46 9.48
CA GLY A 346 4.30 18.36 8.81
C GLY A 346 4.57 18.44 7.31
N PHE A 347 3.52 18.69 6.52
CA PHE A 347 3.66 19.03 5.10
C PHE A 347 3.22 20.47 4.83
N ALA A 348 3.95 21.14 3.94
CA ALA A 348 3.62 22.48 3.44
C ALA A 348 3.57 22.47 1.92
N ALA A 349 2.35 22.49 1.38
CA ALA A 349 2.10 22.60 -0.05
C ALA A 349 1.92 24.08 -0.41
N GLU A 350 2.90 24.66 -1.11
CA GLU A 350 2.91 26.09 -1.45
C GLU A 350 3.00 26.33 -2.95
N THR A 351 2.46 27.43 -3.46
CA THR A 351 2.68 27.82 -4.86
C THR A 351 4.06 28.42 -5.10
N SER A 352 4.68 28.97 -4.05
CA SER A 352 6.06 29.46 -4.03
C SER A 352 6.71 29.11 -2.71
N ILE A 353 7.87 28.45 -2.76
CA ILE A 353 8.64 28.09 -1.56
C ILE A 353 9.76 29.12 -1.39
N THR A 354 9.58 30.04 -0.44
CA THR A 354 10.67 30.92 0.01
C THR A 354 11.11 30.55 1.43
N LYS A 355 12.33 30.93 1.79
CA LYS A 355 12.90 30.62 3.11
C LYS A 355 12.07 31.26 4.23
N GLU A 356 11.58 32.47 4.00
CA GLU A 356 10.79 33.27 4.95
C GLU A 356 9.44 32.60 5.24
N VAL A 357 8.72 32.15 4.20
CA VAL A 357 7.43 31.44 4.34
C VAL A 357 7.59 30.15 5.13
N LEU A 358 8.66 29.40 4.88
CA LEU A 358 8.93 28.16 5.60
C LEU A 358 9.34 28.41 7.05
N GLN A 359 10.14 29.44 7.30
CA GLN A 359 10.55 29.82 8.65
C GLN A 359 9.33 30.25 9.50
N GLU A 360 8.46 31.10 8.96
CA GLU A 360 7.22 31.51 9.65
C GLU A 360 6.34 30.30 9.98
N LYS A 361 6.24 29.32 9.06
CA LYS A 361 5.48 28.08 9.31
C LYS A 361 6.07 27.22 10.41
N LEU A 362 7.39 27.08 10.46
CA LEU A 362 8.09 26.33 11.51
C LEU A 362 7.98 27.02 12.88
N GLU A 363 8.08 28.34 12.93
CA GLU A 363 7.91 29.12 14.17
C GLU A 363 6.48 28.99 14.71
N ARG A 364 5.48 29.08 13.83
CA ARG A 364 4.06 28.94 14.21
C ARG A 364 3.69 27.50 14.57
N LYS A 365 4.30 26.50 13.91
CA LYS A 365 4.01 25.07 14.07
C LYS A 365 5.33 24.29 14.18
N PRO A 366 5.95 24.22 15.37
CA PRO A 366 7.26 23.59 15.57
C PRO A 366 7.17 22.05 15.49
N VAL A 367 7.03 21.55 14.27
CA VAL A 367 7.12 20.12 13.93
C VAL A 367 8.58 19.66 13.92
N ASP A 368 8.84 18.37 14.14
CA ASP A 368 10.21 17.84 14.11
C ASP A 368 10.80 17.86 12.70
N LEU A 369 9.95 17.65 11.69
CA LEU A 369 10.31 17.75 10.27
C LEU A 369 9.18 18.42 9.49
N LEU A 370 9.49 19.49 8.76
CA LEU A 370 8.61 20.10 7.78
C LEU A 370 9.06 19.69 6.37
N VAL A 371 8.16 19.04 5.64
CA VAL A 371 8.34 18.67 4.23
C VAL A 371 7.59 19.69 3.38
N ALA A 372 8.32 20.51 2.63
CA ALA A 372 7.72 21.51 1.76
C ALA A 372 7.76 21.08 0.30
N ASN A 373 6.64 21.24 -0.42
CA ASN A 373 6.51 20.85 -1.82
C ASN A 373 5.78 21.93 -2.63
N PRO A 374 6.33 22.35 -3.79
CA PRO A 374 5.65 23.32 -4.63
C PRO A 374 4.47 22.62 -5.33
N VAL A 375 3.31 23.28 -5.35
CA VAL A 375 2.07 22.72 -5.90
C VAL A 375 1.31 23.70 -6.77
N ASN A 376 0.62 23.14 -7.76
CA ASN A 376 -0.33 23.86 -8.60
C ASN A 376 -1.40 22.89 -9.10
N SER A 377 -2.68 23.28 -9.03
CA SER A 377 -3.79 22.44 -9.49
C SER A 377 -3.95 22.42 -11.01
N GLY A 378 -3.37 23.39 -11.72
CA GLY A 378 -3.55 23.59 -13.17
C GLY A 378 -4.96 24.03 -13.58
N LEU A 379 -5.87 24.24 -12.62
CA LEU A 379 -7.27 24.60 -12.89
C LEU A 379 -7.46 26.10 -13.22
N ALA A 380 -6.51 26.95 -12.85
CA ALA A 380 -6.52 28.38 -13.15
C ALA A 380 -5.29 28.73 -14.00
N HIS A 381 -5.53 29.27 -15.21
CA HIS A 381 -4.58 29.83 -16.20
C HIS A 381 -3.28 29.04 -16.49
N THR A 382 -3.10 28.57 -17.74
CA THR A 382 -1.86 28.15 -18.48
C THR A 382 -0.72 27.43 -17.75
N SER A 383 -0.86 27.07 -16.48
CA SER A 383 0.18 26.49 -15.65
C SER A 383 0.01 24.98 -15.61
N SER A 384 1.11 24.25 -15.72
CA SER A 384 1.09 22.79 -15.58
C SER A 384 0.76 22.39 -14.14
N ILE A 385 0.10 21.24 -14.01
CA ILE A 385 -0.16 20.61 -12.71
C ILE A 385 1.19 20.34 -12.03
N GLN A 386 1.31 20.63 -10.73
CA GLN A 386 2.50 20.34 -9.94
C GLN A 386 2.13 19.70 -8.58
N GLY A 387 2.86 18.65 -8.21
CA GLY A 387 2.90 18.06 -6.87
C GLY A 387 1.72 17.19 -6.43
N PHE A 388 0.47 17.60 -6.64
CA PHE A 388 -0.71 16.94 -6.04
C PHE A 388 -1.01 15.55 -6.61
N ALA A 389 -1.13 15.42 -7.94
CA ALA A 389 -1.55 14.19 -8.60
C ALA A 389 -0.44 13.54 -9.44
N LEU A 390 0.76 14.12 -9.44
CA LEU A 390 1.88 13.60 -10.20
C LEU A 390 2.60 12.48 -9.44
N PRO A 391 3.16 11.48 -10.16
CA PRO A 391 3.93 10.39 -9.55
C PRO A 391 5.23 10.89 -8.89
N GLU A 392 5.69 12.08 -9.28
CA GLU A 392 6.88 12.73 -8.78
C GLU A 392 6.59 14.15 -8.30
N GLY A 393 7.43 14.67 -7.41
CA GLY A 393 7.36 16.04 -6.92
C GLY A 393 8.74 16.55 -6.50
N HIS A 394 8.80 17.85 -6.24
CA HIS A 394 9.97 18.51 -5.69
C HIS A 394 9.76 18.69 -4.18
N TYR A 395 10.72 18.27 -3.37
CA TYR A 395 10.60 18.31 -1.90
C TYR A 395 11.82 18.96 -1.27
N SER A 396 11.58 19.79 -0.26
CA SER A 396 12.63 20.29 0.64
C SER A 396 12.27 19.91 2.08
N PHE A 397 13.29 19.65 2.89
CA PHE A 397 13.17 19.04 4.21
C PHE A 397 13.80 19.95 5.26
N HIS A 398 13.04 20.33 6.28
CA HIS A 398 13.45 21.32 7.26
C HIS A 398 13.24 20.80 8.68
N GLU A 399 14.33 20.57 9.41
CA GLU A 399 14.31 20.06 10.78
C GLU A 399 14.38 21.22 11.77
N HIS A 400 13.54 21.20 12.81
CA HIS A 400 13.45 22.30 13.78
C HIS A 400 14.73 22.55 14.58
N GLN A 401 15.55 21.51 14.82
CA GLN A 401 16.77 21.64 15.63
C GLN A 401 18.01 22.12 14.85
N LYS A 402 17.95 22.19 13.51
CA LYS A 402 19.05 22.69 12.68
C LYS A 402 18.82 24.18 12.44
N THR A 403 19.51 25.01 13.23
CA THR A 403 19.43 26.49 13.22
C THR A 403 19.80 27.14 11.88
N ASN A 404 20.43 26.40 10.97
CA ASN A 404 20.55 26.78 9.58
C ASN A 404 19.56 25.96 8.75
N LEU A 405 18.50 26.60 8.27
CA LEU A 405 17.74 26.19 7.07
C LEU A 405 18.72 26.17 5.89
N SER A 406 19.60 25.16 5.86
CA SER A 406 20.68 25.06 4.91
C SER A 406 20.11 24.48 3.62
N SER A 407 19.80 25.41 2.71
CA SER A 407 19.36 25.22 1.33
C SER A 407 17.87 24.94 1.13
N THR A 408 17.22 25.82 0.38
CA THR A 408 15.92 25.60 -0.29
C THR A 408 16.03 24.59 -1.45
N LEU A 409 17.10 23.78 -1.47
CA LEU A 409 17.33 22.80 -2.52
C LEU A 409 16.21 21.77 -2.48
N THR A 410 15.35 21.86 -3.47
CA THR A 410 14.33 20.85 -3.69
C THR A 410 14.97 19.66 -4.40
N GLU A 411 14.73 18.47 -3.89
CA GLU A 411 15.09 17.25 -4.60
C GLU A 411 13.85 16.72 -5.35
N LYS A 412 14.07 16.18 -6.54
CA LYS A 412 13.00 15.54 -7.32
C LYS A 412 12.88 14.09 -6.86
N LEU A 413 11.73 13.72 -6.32
CA LEU A 413 11.44 12.36 -5.85
C LEU A 413 10.12 11.85 -6.40
N SER A 414 10.07 10.55 -6.68
CA SER A 414 8.81 9.81 -6.68
C SER A 414 8.17 9.80 -5.29
N LYS A 415 6.86 9.54 -5.23
CA LYS A 415 6.14 9.39 -3.96
C LYS A 415 6.68 8.23 -3.11
N HIS A 416 7.21 7.20 -3.77
CA HIS A 416 7.86 6.06 -3.13
C HIS A 416 9.20 6.42 -2.48
N GLU A 417 10.07 7.13 -3.20
CA GLU A 417 11.35 7.58 -2.66
C GLU A 417 11.17 8.57 -1.50
N LEU A 418 10.16 9.45 -1.59
CA LEU A 418 9.77 10.30 -0.47
C LEU A 418 9.42 9.46 0.77
N ALA A 419 8.58 8.44 0.61
CA ALA A 419 8.18 7.57 1.72
C ALA A 419 9.38 6.89 2.39
N LYS A 420 10.29 6.32 1.58
CA LYS A 420 11.55 5.73 2.07
C LYS A 420 12.41 6.73 2.84
N LYS A 421 12.52 7.96 2.34
CA LYS A 421 13.30 9.01 2.99
C LYS A 421 12.72 9.41 4.35
N LEU A 422 11.40 9.51 4.47
CA LEU A 422 10.73 9.79 5.75
C LEU A 422 10.89 8.64 6.75
N LEU A 423 10.83 7.40 6.28
CA LEU A 423 11.11 6.22 7.10
C LEU A 423 12.54 6.25 7.66
N LEU A 424 13.54 6.51 6.80
CA LEU A 424 14.94 6.63 7.23
C LEU A 424 15.14 7.76 8.24
N TRP A 425 14.52 8.91 8.00
CA TRP A 425 14.53 10.02 8.95
C TRP A 425 13.92 9.60 10.30
N PHE A 426 12.80 8.90 10.28
CA PHE A 426 12.12 8.42 11.48
C PHE A 426 13.01 7.46 12.28
N HIS A 427 13.67 6.49 11.63
CA HIS A 427 14.61 5.57 12.28
C HIS A 427 15.77 6.34 12.94
N ALA A 428 16.40 7.28 12.22
CA ALA A 428 17.52 8.06 12.74
C ALA A 428 17.15 8.90 13.97
N ASN A 429 15.88 9.28 14.11
CA ASN A 429 15.40 10.17 15.17
C ASN A 429 14.70 9.44 16.33
N THR A 430 14.56 8.12 16.27
CA THR A 430 13.94 7.29 17.32
C THR A 430 14.89 6.26 17.93
N ASN A 431 16.00 5.91 17.25
CA ASN A 431 17.00 4.95 17.73
C ASN A 431 17.97 5.48 18.82
N SER A 432 17.88 6.75 19.23
CA SER A 432 18.79 7.34 20.22
C SER A 432 18.51 6.93 21.69
N GLY A 433 17.66 5.91 21.92
CA GLY A 433 17.28 5.44 23.26
C GLY A 433 17.81 4.06 23.67
N SER A 434 18.45 3.29 22.78
CA SER A 434 18.89 1.92 23.09
C SER A 434 20.31 1.79 23.66
N ASP A 435 21.09 2.88 23.73
CA ASP A 435 22.46 2.88 24.30
C ASP A 435 22.53 3.35 25.77
N LEU A 436 21.39 3.37 26.47
CA LEU A 436 21.34 3.62 27.92
C LEU A 436 20.52 2.52 28.61
N LYS A 437 21.11 1.33 28.74
CA LYS A 437 20.92 0.44 29.91
C LYS A 437 21.92 -0.68 29.96
#